data_AF-W1YU53-F1
#
_entry.id   AF-W1YU53-F1
#
_cell.length_a   1.000
_cell.length_b   1.000
_cell.length_c   1.000
_cell.angle_alpha   90.00
_cell.angle_beta   90.00
_cell.angle_gamma   90.00
#
_symmetry.space_group_name_H-M   'P 1'
#
loop_
_entity.id
_entity.type
_entity.pdbx_description
1 polymer ?
#
loop_
_entity_poly.entity_id
_entity_poly.type
_entity_poly.pdbx_seq_one_letter_code
_entity_poly.pdbx_strand_id
1 'polypeptide(L)' 'MKQLQDIVKTLQTTHVEGNTAVKVLDITADSRAVKVGSLFIALDGATVDGHNYVNKAVEAGAVAVLVSKPSL' A
#
# COMPACT_ATOMS: atom_id res chain seq x y z
N MET A 1 13.37 -3.95 7.86
CA MET A 1 12.26 -3.08 8.27
C MET A 1 12.63 -1.65 7.93
N LYS A 2 11.78 -0.91 7.21
CA LYS A 2 12.03 0.48 6.80
C LYS A 2 10.86 1.38 7.19
N GLN A 3 11.08 2.68 7.27
CA GLN A 3 9.95 3.61 7.38
C GLN A 3 9.35 3.86 5.99
N LEU A 4 8.06 4.17 5.95
CA LEU A 4 7.38 4.47 4.68
C LEU A 4 8.04 5.64 3.96
N GLN A 5 8.47 6.68 4.68
CA GLN A 5 9.25 7.79 4.14
C GLN A 5 10.50 7.35 3.35
N ASP A 6 11.17 6.26 3.75
CA ASP A 6 12.37 5.78 3.07
C ASP A 6 12.03 5.08 1.76
N ILE A 7 10.86 4.44 1.70
CA ILE A 7 10.33 3.81 0.49
C ILE A 7 9.89 4.91 -0.48
N VAL A 8 9.09 5.88 -0.02
CA VAL A 8 8.61 7.00 -0.84
C VAL A 8 9.75 7.76 -1.51
N LYS A 9 10.85 8.04 -0.79
CA LYS A 9 12.04 8.71 -1.35
C LYS A 9 12.69 7.96 -2.51
N THR A 10 12.49 6.64 -2.61
CA THR A 10 13.03 5.83 -3.70
C THR A 10 12.09 5.71 -4.90
N LEU A 11 10.83 6.12 -4.73
CA LEU A 11 9.82 6.07 -5.78
C LEU A 11 9.72 7.43 -6.47
N GLN A 12 9.44 7.42 -7.77
CA GLN A 12 9.00 8.61 -8.51
C GLN A 12 7.51 8.84 -8.29
N THR A 13 7.09 8.93 -7.02
CA THR A 13 5.71 9.14 -6.64
C THR A 13 5.32 10.60 -6.85
N THR A 14 4.14 10.83 -7.44
CA THR A 14 3.61 12.17 -7.71
C THR A 14 2.83 12.75 -6.53
N HIS A 15 2.28 11.91 -5.65
CA HIS A 15 1.45 12.34 -4.53
C HIS A 15 1.55 11.39 -3.33
N VAL A 16 1.62 11.97 -2.14
CA VAL A 16 1.60 11.23 -0.86
C VAL A 16 0.62 11.92 0.06
N GLU A 17 -0.33 11.16 0.60
CA GLU A 17 -1.31 11.63 1.56
C GLU A 17 -1.15 10.87 2.89
N GLY A 18 -1.26 11.58 4.01
CA GLY A 18 -1.18 11.01 5.36
C GLY A 18 0.23 10.94 5.95
N ASN A 19 0.37 10.18 7.04
CA ASN A 19 1.60 10.11 7.82
C ASN A 19 2.60 9.12 7.22
N THR A 20 3.80 9.60 6.86
CA THR A 20 4.89 8.76 6.32
C THR A 20 5.88 8.25 7.36
N ALA A 21 5.76 8.69 8.61
CA ALA A 21 6.56 8.21 9.75
C ALA A 21 5.99 6.92 10.35
N VAL A 22 5.57 5.99 9.48
CA VAL A 22 5.03 4.68 9.86
C VAL A 22 6.01 3.58 9.46
N LYS A 23 6.08 2.52 10.27
CA LYS A 23 6.99 1.40 10.04
C LYS A 23 6.34 0.36 9.15
N VAL A 24 7.00 0.03 8.04
CA VAL A 24 6.56 -1.02 7.10
C VAL A 24 7.26 -2.32 7.47
N LEU A 25 6.46 -3.32 7.85
CA LEU A 25 6.94 -4.64 8.29
C LEU A 25 6.93 -5.67 7.16
N ASP A 26 5.98 -5.54 6.23
CA ASP A 26 5.82 -6.41 5.07
C ASP A 26 5.33 -5.60 3.86
N ILE A 27 5.55 -6.11 2.64
CA ILE A 27 5.07 -5.49 1.41
C ILE A 27 4.41 -6.57 0.55
N THR A 28 3.16 -6.37 0.15
CA THR A 28 2.41 -7.35 -0.64
C THR A 28 1.45 -6.71 -1.62
N ALA A 29 1.23 -7.36 -2.76
CA ALA A 29 0.17 -7.03 -3.71
C ALA A 29 -1.02 -8.01 -3.63
N ASP A 30 -0.95 -9.05 -2.80
CA ASP A 30 -2.07 -9.95 -2.52
C ASP A 30 -2.81 -9.48 -1.28
N SER A 31 -4.03 -8.96 -1.47
CA SER A 31 -4.88 -8.46 -0.38
C SER A 31 -5.22 -9.53 0.67
N ARG A 32 -5.15 -10.82 0.31
CA ARG A 32 -5.36 -11.95 1.24
C ARG A 32 -4.16 -12.23 2.12
N ALA A 33 -2.97 -11.78 1.71
CA ALA A 33 -1.72 -11.94 2.45
C ALA A 33 -1.42 -10.75 3.37
N VAL A 34 -2.21 -9.68 3.30
CA VAL A 34 -2.05 -8.48 4.13
C VAL A 34 -2.18 -8.85 5.61
N LYS A 35 -1.27 -8.30 6.40
CA LYS A 35 -1.21 -8.41 7.86
C LYS A 35 -0.95 -7.03 8.47
N VAL A 36 -1.13 -6.93 9.79
CA VAL A 36 -0.77 -5.72 10.56
C VAL A 36 0.66 -5.28 10.23
N GLY A 37 0.81 -4.03 9.79
CA GLY A 37 2.11 -3.46 9.42
C GLY A 37 2.49 -3.60 7.95
N SER A 38 1.61 -4.14 7.10
CA SER A 38 1.89 -4.29 5.67
C SER A 38 1.75 -2.98 4.90
N LEU A 39 2.56 -2.79 3.87
CA LEU A 39 2.28 -1.90 2.75
C LEU A 39 1.60 -2.72 1.66
N PHE A 40 0.34 -2.38 1.35
CA PHE A 40 -0.38 -3.02 0.26
C PHE A 40 -0.14 -2.27 -1.05
N ILE A 41 0.20 -2.99 -2.13
CA ILE A 41 0.37 -2.42 -3.47
C ILE A 41 -0.84 -2.81 -4.32
N ALA A 42 -1.71 -1.84 -4.60
CA ALA A 42 -2.83 -2.00 -5.50
C ALA A 42 -2.35 -1.90 -6.95
N LEU A 43 -2.06 -3.05 -7.54
CA LEU A 43 -1.66 -3.13 -8.95
C LEU A 43 -2.88 -3.22 -9.86
N ASP A 44 -2.82 -2.57 -11.03
CA ASP A 44 -3.72 -2.86 -12.14
C ASP A 44 -3.34 -4.23 -12.73
N GLY A 45 -4.08 -5.27 -12.37
CA GLY A 45 -3.93 -6.60 -12.95
C GLY A 45 -4.76 -6.76 -14.23
N ALA A 46 -4.34 -7.69 -15.09
CA ALA A 46 -5.06 -8.01 -16.34
C ALA A 46 -6.46 -8.61 -16.09
N THR A 47 -6.62 -9.35 -14.99
CA THR A 47 -7.88 -10.01 -14.59
C THR A 47 -8.52 -9.39 -13.36
N VAL A 48 -7.73 -8.76 -12.50
CA VAL A 48 -8.19 -8.26 -11.21
C VAL A 48 -7.55 -6.90 -10.95
N ASP A 49 -8.39 -5.90 -10.68
CA ASP A 49 -7.96 -4.59 -10.27
C ASP A 49 -7.72 -4.57 -8.74
N GLY A 50 -6.45 -4.42 -8.34
CA GLY A 50 -6.03 -4.38 -6.94
C GLY A 50 -6.65 -3.23 -6.15
N HIS A 51 -7.06 -2.14 -6.82
CA HIS A 51 -7.66 -0.98 -6.19
C HIS A 51 -9.02 -1.29 -5.55
N ASN A 52 -9.73 -2.30 -6.06
CA ASN A 52 -10.98 -2.78 -5.46
C ASN A 52 -10.78 -3.41 -4.07
N TYR A 53 -9.54 -3.68 -3.66
CA TYR A 53 -9.21 -4.32 -2.38
C TYR A 53 -8.53 -3.38 -1.39
N VAL A 54 -8.46 -2.08 -1.67
CA VAL A 54 -7.87 -1.07 -0.76
C VAL A 54 -8.53 -1.13 0.62
N ASN A 55 -9.86 -1.05 0.68
CA ASN A 55 -10.60 -1.10 1.95
C ASN A 55 -10.33 -2.40 2.72
N LYS A 56 -10.31 -3.53 2.01
CA LYS A 56 -10.00 -4.84 2.62
C LYS A 56 -8.58 -4.91 3.17
N ALA A 57 -7.60 -4.32 2.48
CA ALA A 57 -6.22 -4.26 2.96
C ALA A 57 -6.11 -3.39 4.22
N VAL A 58 -6.81 -2.25 4.26
CA VAL A 58 -6.88 -1.39 5.45
C VAL A 58 -7.49 -2.14 6.63
N GLU A 59 -8.63 -2.81 6.43
CA GLU A 59 -9.28 -3.64 7.45
C GLU A 59 -8.36 -4.77 7.97
N ALA A 60 -7.53 -5.34 7.09
CA ALA A 60 -6.56 -6.38 7.45
C ALA A 60 -5.30 -5.84 8.16
N GLY A 61 -5.17 -4.52 8.33
CA GLY A 61 -4.10 -3.87 9.07
C GLY A 61 -2.93 -3.36 8.22
N ALA A 62 -3.16 -3.12 6.92
CA ALA A 62 -2.19 -2.37 6.12
C ALA A 62 -1.99 -0.97 6.74
N VAL A 63 -0.72 -0.59 6.93
CA VAL A 63 -0.35 0.74 7.47
C VAL A 63 -0.22 1.79 6.39
N ALA A 64 -0.18 1.36 5.13
CA ALA A 64 -0.13 2.21 3.96
C ALA A 64 -0.59 1.44 2.72
N VAL A 65 -1.03 2.17 1.70
CA VAL A 65 -1.45 1.62 0.42
C VAL A 65 -0.79 2.42 -0.70
N LEU A 66 -0.24 1.73 -1.69
CA LEU A 66 0.27 2.32 -2.93
C LEU A 66 -0.72 2.06 -4.06
N VAL A 67 -1.14 3.12 -4.75
CA VAL A 67 -2.14 3.09 -5.83
C VAL A 67 -1.61 3.77 -7.09
N SER A 68 -2.05 3.33 -8.26
CA SER A 68 -1.71 3.98 -9.56
C SER A 68 -2.74 5.04 -9.98
N LYS A 69 -3.92 5.04 -9.36
CA LYS A 69 -5.05 5.94 -9.66
C LYS A 69 -5.83 6.30 -8.40
N PRO A 70 -6.67 7.36 -8.41
CA PRO A 70 -7.51 7.71 -7.27
C PRO A 70 -8.37 6.51 -6.85
N SER A 71 -8.29 6.12 -5.59
CA SER A 71 -8.88 4.85 -5.09
C SER A 71 -9.52 4.95 -3.71
N LEU A 72 -9.79 6.18 -3.26
CA LEU A 72 -10.44 6.54 -2.00
C LEU A 72 -11.27 7.80 -2.23
#